data_AF-A0A7R8UQC2-F1
#
_entry.id   AF-A0A7R8UQC2-F1
#
_cell.length_a   1.000
_cell.length_b   1.000
_cell.length_c   1.000
_cell.angle_alpha   90.00
_cell.angle_beta   90.00
_cell.angle_gamma   90.00
#
_symmetry.space_group_name_H-M   'P 1'
#
loop_
_entity.id
_entity.type
_entity.pdbx_description
1 polymer ?
#
loop_
_entity_poly.entity_id
_entity_poly.type
_entity_poly.pdbx_seq_one_letter_code
_entity_poly.pdbx_strand_id
1 'polypeptide(L)'
;MALLTAFARLSCKEVPSVARSFFTGPKLCVQVTPALYAEPLKKKKKIDPAVIKQREERRRKKLEKQIRRLEKNARQLKPVDELEVPLELLDEKEKRTRPKAALSQEEIESRAILQKEWARYKLKQKSQELQVVDRLMQAQQKALEELRKESEELFQEAIQPDLQMIPLTTKGPVATPPIENYESPDGEYLDISKKWT
;
A
#
# COMPACT_ATOMS: atom_id res chain seq x y z
N MET A 1 -30.57 67.86 -50.13
CA MET A 1 -30.28 66.58 -50.81
C MET A 1 -28.79 66.51 -51.16
N ALA A 2 -27.92 66.22 -50.18
CA ALA A 2 -26.46 66.32 -50.34
C ALA A 2 -25.73 65.16 -49.64
N LEU A 3 -26.12 63.92 -49.95
CA LEU A 3 -25.44 62.69 -49.49
C LEU A 3 -24.90 61.82 -50.64
N LEU A 4 -25.07 62.25 -51.90
CA LEU A 4 -24.68 61.45 -53.08
C LEU A 4 -23.24 61.72 -53.56
N THR A 5 -22.53 62.71 -53.01
CA THR A 5 -21.18 63.09 -53.44
C THR A 5 -20.05 62.36 -52.71
N ALA A 6 -20.35 61.58 -51.66
CA ALA A 6 -19.33 60.90 -50.84
C ALA A 6 -18.87 59.53 -51.38
N PHE A 7 -19.57 58.95 -52.36
CA PHE A 7 -19.27 57.60 -52.87
C PHE A 7 -18.45 57.57 -54.18
N ALA A 8 -17.99 58.72 -54.68
CA ALA A 8 -17.28 58.81 -55.97
C ALA A 8 -15.79 58.35 -55.94
N ARG A 9 -15.32 57.69 -54.87
CA ARG A 9 -13.90 57.28 -54.71
C ARG A 9 -13.63 55.77 -54.70
N LEU A 10 -14.58 54.95 -55.15
CA LEU A 10 -14.35 53.52 -55.39
C LEU A 10 -14.54 53.22 -56.88
N SER A 11 -13.69 53.80 -57.72
CA SER A 11 -13.52 53.39 -59.11
C SER A 11 -12.19 52.64 -59.22
N CYS A 12 -12.25 51.32 -59.10
CA CYS A 12 -11.21 50.47 -59.65
C CYS A 12 -11.57 50.24 -61.11
N LYS A 13 -10.73 50.81 -61.99
CA LYS A 13 -10.83 50.71 -63.45
C LYS A 13 -10.96 49.25 -63.87
N GLU A 14 -11.96 48.97 -64.71
CA GLU A 14 -12.08 47.72 -65.45
C GLU A 14 -10.86 47.56 -66.36
N VAL A 15 -10.16 46.43 -66.24
CA VAL A 15 -9.16 45.99 -67.22
C VAL A 15 -9.85 44.96 -68.12
N PRO A 16 -9.87 45.14 -69.45
CA PRO A 16 -10.48 44.17 -70.33
C PRO A 16 -9.49 43.02 -70.56
N SER A 17 -9.90 41.78 -70.31
CA SER A 17 -9.23 40.62 -70.91
C SER A 17 -10.23 39.85 -71.76
N VAL A 18 -10.21 40.15 -73.05
CA VAL A 18 -10.71 39.27 -74.09
C VAL A 18 -9.82 38.03 -74.15
N ALA A 19 -10.38 36.84 -73.95
CA ALA A 19 -10.06 35.63 -74.73
C ALA A 19 -10.93 34.45 -74.27
N ARG A 20 -11.61 33.85 -75.25
CA ARG A 20 -12.25 32.54 -75.13
C ARG A 20 -11.16 31.48 -75.09
N SER A 21 -11.24 30.52 -74.16
CA SER A 21 -10.55 29.22 -74.30
C SER A 21 -11.39 28.13 -73.65
N PHE A 22 -11.94 27.25 -74.48
CA PHE A 22 -12.54 25.99 -74.05
C PHE A 22 -11.45 25.09 -73.47
N PHE A 23 -11.64 24.57 -72.26
CA PHE A 23 -10.75 23.57 -71.66
C PHE A 23 -11.57 22.37 -71.20
N THR A 24 -11.34 21.22 -71.83
CA THR A 24 -12.00 19.93 -71.57
C THR A 24 -11.09 19.00 -70.77
N GLY A 25 -10.60 19.46 -69.62
CA GLY A 25 -9.85 18.66 -68.66
C GLY A 25 -10.61 18.50 -67.33
N PRO A 26 -10.38 17.43 -66.56
CA PRO A 26 -11.07 17.21 -65.28
C PRO A 26 -10.81 18.37 -64.32
N LYS A 27 -11.84 18.80 -63.58
CA LYS A 27 -11.80 19.93 -62.64
C LYS A 27 -10.68 19.73 -61.61
N LEU A 28 -9.53 20.35 -61.84
CA LEU A 28 -8.53 20.58 -60.79
C LEU A 28 -9.11 21.65 -59.87
N CYS A 29 -9.69 21.22 -58.74
CA CYS A 29 -10.16 22.10 -57.68
C CYS A 29 -8.95 22.80 -57.05
N VAL A 30 -8.47 23.88 -57.67
CA VAL A 30 -7.42 24.74 -57.10
C VAL A 30 -8.04 25.45 -55.90
N GLN A 31 -7.84 24.89 -54.72
CA GLN A 31 -8.13 25.60 -53.48
C GLN A 31 -6.96 26.53 -53.19
N VAL A 32 -7.15 27.81 -53.51
CA VAL A 32 -6.23 28.85 -53.08
C VAL A 32 -6.54 29.11 -51.61
N THR A 33 -5.71 28.60 -50.70
CA THR A 33 -5.73 29.09 -49.32
C THR A 33 -5.41 30.58 -49.38
N PRO A 34 -6.22 31.45 -48.74
CA PRO A 34 -5.87 32.86 -48.68
C PRO A 34 -4.50 32.97 -48.03
N ALA A 35 -3.57 33.70 -48.67
CA ALA A 35 -2.30 34.02 -48.07
C ALA A 35 -2.59 34.84 -46.81
N LEU A 36 -2.63 34.18 -45.66
CA LEU A 36 -2.69 34.84 -44.38
C LEU A 36 -1.34 35.52 -44.22
N TYR A 37 -1.29 36.82 -44.54
CA TYR A 37 -0.18 37.72 -44.24
C TYR A 37 -0.04 37.93 -42.72
N ALA A 38 -0.05 36.85 -41.95
CA ALA A 38 0.26 36.89 -40.53
C ALA A 38 1.72 37.29 -40.39
N GLU A 39 1.99 38.30 -39.54
CA GLU A 39 3.36 38.68 -39.20
C GLU A 39 4.14 37.44 -38.73
N PRO A 40 5.42 37.28 -39.12
CA PRO A 40 6.24 36.16 -38.68
C PRO A 40 6.21 36.06 -37.15
N LEU A 41 5.98 34.84 -36.65
CA LEU A 41 5.75 34.59 -35.22
C LEU A 41 6.89 35.18 -34.38
N LYS A 42 6.55 36.12 -33.49
CA LYS A 42 7.55 36.78 -32.64
C LYS A 42 8.35 35.73 -31.87
N LYS A 43 9.69 35.80 -31.99
CA LYS A 43 10.61 34.89 -31.29
C LYS A 43 10.29 34.90 -29.79
N LYS A 44 10.02 33.73 -29.21
CA LYS A 44 9.76 33.62 -27.77
C LYS A 44 10.95 34.21 -27.01
N LYS A 45 10.67 35.21 -26.16
CA LYS A 45 11.69 35.84 -25.33
C LYS A 45 12.29 34.82 -24.38
N LYS A 46 13.62 34.76 -24.31
CA LYS A 46 14.32 33.92 -23.33
C LYS A 46 13.95 34.42 -21.94
N ILE A 47 13.46 33.52 -21.09
CA ILE A 47 13.06 33.85 -19.73
C ILE A 47 14.34 34.13 -18.93
N ASP A 48 14.28 35.14 -18.07
CA ASP A 48 15.41 35.50 -17.22
C ASP A 48 15.86 34.32 -16.35
N PRO A 49 17.17 34.11 -16.19
CA PRO A 49 17.71 32.98 -15.42
C PRO A 49 17.25 33.00 -13.96
N ALA A 50 17.02 34.19 -13.39
CA ALA A 50 16.49 34.34 -12.03
C ALA A 50 15.04 33.81 -11.90
N VAL A 51 14.20 34.02 -12.91
CA VAL A 51 12.81 33.54 -12.94
C VAL A 51 12.76 32.02 -13.08
N ILE A 52 13.70 31.42 -13.82
CA ILE A 52 13.84 29.97 -13.95
C ILE A 52 14.24 29.35 -12.60
N LYS A 53 15.28 29.89 -11.93
CA LYS A 53 15.71 29.44 -10.59
C LYS A 53 14.59 29.54 -9.56
N GLN A 54 13.84 30.65 -9.54
CA GLN A 54 12.69 30.79 -8.64
C GLN A 54 11.58 29.77 -8.91
N ARG A 55 11.32 29.44 -10.18
CA ARG A 55 10.33 28.39 -10.54
C ARG A 55 10.80 27.02 -10.07
N GLU A 56 12.08 26.71 -10.23
CA GLU A 56 12.69 25.46 -9.78
C GLU A 56 12.70 25.33 -8.26
N GLU A 57 13.08 26.38 -7.53
CA GLU A 57 13.03 26.39 -6.07
C GLU A 57 11.60 26.23 -5.54
N ARG A 58 10.61 26.87 -6.18
CA ARG A 58 9.19 26.68 -5.86
C ARG A 58 8.75 25.24 -6.10
N ARG A 59 9.21 24.59 -7.18
CA ARG A 59 8.92 23.18 -7.47
C ARG A 59 9.59 22.27 -6.43
N ARG A 60 10.86 22.51 -6.11
CA ARG A 60 11.62 21.76 -5.09
C ARG A 60 10.95 21.83 -3.72
N LYS A 61 10.58 23.03 -3.26
CA LYS A 61 9.90 23.22 -1.97
C LYS A 61 8.51 22.55 -1.95
N LYS A 62 7.79 22.50 -3.08
CA LYS A 62 6.51 21.79 -3.18
C LYS A 62 6.70 20.27 -3.08
N LEU A 63 7.66 19.73 -3.83
CA LEU A 63 8.00 18.31 -3.79
C LEU A 63 8.47 17.89 -2.40
N GLU A 64 9.34 18.67 -1.76
CA GLU A 64 9.80 18.41 -0.40
C GLU A 64 8.64 18.38 0.61
N LYS A 65 7.69 19.31 0.51
CA LYS A 65 6.49 19.30 1.35
C LYS A 65 5.60 18.08 1.10
N GLN A 66 5.49 17.65 -0.15
CA GLN A 66 4.72 16.45 -0.52
C GLN A 66 5.38 15.19 0.02
N ILE A 67 6.70 15.06 -0.15
CA ILE A 67 7.49 13.96 0.41
C ILE A 67 7.31 13.91 1.94
N ARG A 68 7.47 15.04 2.64
CA ARG A 68 7.26 15.11 4.10
C ARG A 68 5.84 14.73 4.54
N ARG A 69 4.82 14.93 3.69
CA ARG A 69 3.44 14.50 3.98
C ARG A 69 3.25 13.00 3.76
N LEU A 70 3.80 12.48 2.66
CA LEU A 70 3.77 11.04 2.35
C LEU A 70 4.55 10.23 3.38
N GLU A 71 5.72 10.71 3.82
CA GLU A 71 6.51 10.08 4.88
C GLU A 71 5.78 10.02 6.22
N LYS A 72 4.97 11.05 6.54
CA LYS A 72 4.15 11.04 7.76
C LYS A 72 3.01 10.01 7.66
N ASN A 73 2.37 9.89 6.50
CA ASN A 73 1.31 8.89 6.28
C ASN A 73 1.89 7.46 6.28
N ALA A 74 3.01 7.22 5.60
CA ALA A 74 3.65 5.89 5.54
C ALA A 74 4.06 5.31 6.92
N ARG A 75 4.20 6.17 7.94
CA ARG A 75 4.49 5.76 9.33
C ARG A 75 3.23 5.45 10.15
N GLN A 76 2.05 5.80 9.66
CA GLN A 76 0.80 5.45 10.34
C GLN A 76 0.55 3.96 10.15
N LEU A 77 0.53 3.23 11.27
CA LEU A 77 0.21 1.82 11.25
C LEU A 77 -1.28 1.64 10.96
N LYS A 78 -1.62 0.54 10.31
CA LYS A 78 -3.02 0.12 10.17
C LYS A 78 -3.59 -0.13 11.58
N PRO A 79 -4.82 0.32 11.87
CA PRO A 79 -5.46 0.00 13.14
C PRO A 79 -5.70 -1.51 13.24
N VAL A 80 -5.73 -2.02 14.46
CA VAL A 80 -5.94 -3.43 14.77
C VAL A 80 -7.37 -3.59 15.25
N ASP A 81 -8.27 -3.97 14.34
CA ASP A 81 -9.71 -4.08 14.59
C ASP A 81 -10.05 -4.99 15.80
N GLU A 82 -9.23 -6.02 16.09
CA GLU A 82 -9.44 -6.94 17.22
C GLU A 82 -9.17 -6.32 18.60
N LEU A 83 -8.34 -5.27 18.66
CA LEU A 83 -8.01 -4.59 19.92
C LEU A 83 -9.06 -3.53 20.28
N GLU A 84 -9.79 -3.03 19.29
CA GLU A 84 -10.78 -1.97 19.48
C GLU A 84 -12.18 -2.56 19.64
N VAL A 85 -12.96 -2.02 20.58
CA VAL A 85 -14.36 -2.43 20.76
C VAL A 85 -15.23 -1.70 19.73
N PRO A 86 -16.00 -2.41 18.89
CA PRO A 86 -16.96 -1.79 17.98
C PRO A 86 -17.92 -0.84 18.69
N LEU A 87 -18.15 0.34 18.11
CA LEU A 87 -19.03 1.37 18.67
C LEU A 87 -20.48 0.87 18.86
N GLU A 88 -20.96 0.03 17.94
CA GLU A 88 -22.29 -0.59 18.02
C GLU A 88 -22.49 -1.38 19.32
N LEU A 89 -21.44 -2.04 19.84
CA LEU A 89 -21.53 -2.79 21.09
C LEU A 89 -21.57 -1.89 22.33
N LEU A 90 -21.01 -0.68 22.23
CA LEU A 90 -21.08 0.32 23.30
C LEU A 90 -22.49 0.92 23.37
N ASP A 91 -23.08 1.24 22.21
CA ASP A 91 -24.43 1.82 22.12
C ASP A 91 -25.51 0.81 22.52
N GLU A 92 -25.38 -0.46 22.11
CA GLU A 92 -26.33 -1.52 22.44
C GLU A 92 -26.04 -2.23 23.77
N LYS A 93 -25.09 -1.73 24.57
CA LYS A 93 -24.63 -2.38 25.79
C LYS A 93 -25.78 -2.80 26.70
N GLU A 94 -26.70 -1.88 27.00
CA GLU A 94 -27.82 -2.15 27.92
C GLU A 94 -28.76 -3.24 27.39
N LYS A 95 -28.96 -3.30 26.06
CA LYS A 95 -29.82 -4.31 25.42
C LYS A 95 -29.16 -5.68 25.36
N ARG A 96 -27.82 -5.72 25.20
CA ARG A 96 -27.04 -6.97 25.05
C ARG A 96 -26.50 -7.51 26.38
N THR A 97 -26.44 -6.69 27.44
CA THR A 97 -25.95 -7.13 28.75
C THR A 97 -26.87 -8.16 29.38
N ARG A 98 -26.31 -9.31 29.74
CA ARG A 98 -27.00 -10.33 30.54
C ARG A 98 -26.93 -9.94 32.03
N PRO A 99 -28.00 -10.13 32.81
CA PRO A 99 -27.96 -9.87 34.25
C PRO A 99 -26.92 -10.78 34.92
N LYS A 100 -26.15 -10.22 35.86
CA LYS A 100 -25.15 -10.99 36.62
C LYS A 100 -25.88 -11.94 37.56
N ALA A 101 -25.65 -13.25 37.40
CA ALA A 101 -26.10 -14.24 38.38
C ALA A 101 -25.32 -14.04 39.69
N ALA A 102 -26.03 -14.01 40.82
CA ALA A 102 -25.40 -14.08 42.13
C ALA A 102 -24.86 -15.50 42.33
N LEU A 103 -23.55 -15.61 42.58
CA LEU A 103 -22.90 -16.88 42.87
C LEU A 103 -23.13 -17.24 44.34
N SER A 104 -23.34 -18.52 44.62
CA SER A 104 -23.37 -18.99 46.01
C SER A 104 -21.97 -18.89 46.62
N GLN A 105 -21.88 -18.84 47.96
CA GLN A 105 -20.58 -18.80 48.65
C GLN A 105 -19.74 -20.05 48.33
N GLU A 106 -20.38 -21.22 48.27
CA GLU A 106 -19.75 -22.49 47.90
C GLU A 106 -19.15 -22.47 46.49
N GLU A 107 -19.84 -21.85 45.52
CA GLU A 107 -19.31 -21.67 44.15
C GLU A 107 -18.09 -20.74 44.10
N ILE A 108 -18.08 -19.70 44.92
CA ILE A 108 -16.95 -18.77 44.99
C ILE A 108 -15.72 -19.46 45.59
N GLU A 109 -15.92 -20.21 46.69
CA GLU A 109 -14.87 -20.96 47.36
C GLU A 109 -14.30 -22.07 46.47
N SER A 110 -15.15 -22.86 45.80
CA SER A 110 -14.71 -23.91 44.89
C SER A 110 -13.88 -23.35 43.71
N ARG A 111 -14.29 -22.22 43.13
CA ARG A 111 -13.50 -21.52 42.10
C ARG A 111 -12.15 -21.05 42.62
N ALA A 112 -12.10 -20.51 43.84
CA ALA A 112 -10.86 -20.06 44.46
C ALA A 112 -9.89 -21.22 44.73
N ILE A 113 -10.41 -22.38 45.17
CA ILE A 113 -9.61 -23.60 45.36
C ILE A 113 -9.07 -24.10 44.01
N LEU A 114 -9.93 -24.19 42.99
CA LEU A 114 -9.54 -24.62 41.64
C LEU A 114 -8.46 -23.70 41.05
N GLN A 115 -8.57 -22.39 41.25
CA GLN A 115 -7.56 -21.44 40.79
C GLN A 115 -6.21 -21.65 41.48
N LYS A 116 -6.19 -21.94 42.79
CA LYS A 116 -4.96 -22.26 43.53
C LYS A 116 -4.33 -23.56 43.03
N GLU A 117 -5.14 -24.59 42.77
CA GLU A 117 -4.68 -25.87 42.22
C GLU A 117 -4.11 -25.71 40.81
N TRP A 118 -4.81 -24.94 39.96
CA TRP A 118 -4.34 -24.61 38.62
C TRP A 118 -3.00 -23.86 38.64
N ALA A 119 -2.84 -22.90 39.55
CA ALA A 119 -1.58 -22.17 39.71
C ALA A 119 -0.43 -23.11 40.12
N ARG A 120 -0.67 -24.03 41.07
CA ARG A 120 0.31 -25.05 41.48
C ARG A 120 0.67 -25.98 40.32
N TYR A 121 -0.33 -26.42 39.56
CA TYR A 121 -0.13 -27.28 38.40
C TYR A 121 0.73 -26.58 37.33
N LYS A 122 0.40 -25.33 36.98
CA LYS A 122 1.16 -24.55 36.00
C LYS A 122 2.58 -24.25 36.45
N LEU A 123 2.79 -24.00 37.73
CA LEU A 123 4.13 -23.84 38.29
C LEU A 123 4.96 -25.13 38.13
N LYS A 124 4.36 -26.30 38.43
CA LYS A 124 5.02 -27.59 38.25
C LYS A 124 5.35 -27.86 36.78
N GLN A 125 4.40 -27.62 35.87
CA GLN A 125 4.61 -27.75 34.43
C GLN A 125 5.77 -26.86 33.97
N LYS A 126 5.77 -25.59 34.36
CA LYS A 126 6.82 -24.64 33.96
C LYS A 126 8.19 -25.03 34.51
N SER A 127 8.26 -25.49 35.76
CA SER A 127 9.50 -25.97 36.38
C SER A 127 10.08 -27.17 35.61
N GLN A 128 9.24 -28.12 35.22
CA GLN A 128 9.65 -29.26 34.40
C GLN A 128 10.14 -28.85 33.01
N GLU A 129 9.45 -27.93 32.34
CA GLU A 129 9.88 -27.38 31.06
C GLU A 129 11.26 -26.72 31.16
N LEU A 130 11.48 -25.88 32.18
CA LEU A 130 12.77 -25.24 32.40
C LEU A 130 13.89 -26.27 32.65
N GLN A 131 13.63 -27.29 33.47
CA GLN A 131 14.59 -28.38 33.69
C GLN A 131 14.91 -29.17 32.42
N VAL A 132 13.98 -29.29 31.47
CA VAL A 132 14.26 -29.90 30.16
C VAL A 132 15.17 -29.00 29.34
N VAL A 133 14.87 -27.69 29.26
CA VAL A 133 15.69 -26.74 28.52
C VAL A 133 17.11 -26.67 29.09
N ASP A 134 17.26 -26.58 30.41
CA ASP A 134 18.57 -26.54 31.07
C ASP A 134 19.39 -27.80 30.78
N ARG A 135 18.76 -28.98 30.80
CA ARG A 135 19.42 -30.25 30.45
C ARG A 135 19.85 -30.28 28.98
N LEU A 136 19.01 -29.81 28.06
CA LEU A 136 19.35 -29.73 26.64
C LEU A 136 20.52 -28.77 26.40
N MET A 137 20.51 -27.59 27.04
CA MET A 137 21.60 -26.62 26.94
C MET A 137 22.92 -27.17 27.50
N GLN A 138 22.89 -27.83 28.67
CA GLN A 138 24.09 -28.46 29.24
C GLN A 138 24.62 -29.60 28.36
N ALA A 139 23.74 -30.41 27.77
CA ALA A 139 24.13 -31.46 26.85
C ALA A 139 24.77 -30.90 25.57
N GLN A 140 24.17 -29.85 25.00
CA GLN A 140 24.72 -29.14 23.84
C GLN A 140 26.11 -28.56 24.15
N GLN A 141 26.28 -27.90 25.29
CA GLN A 141 27.56 -27.31 25.69
C GLN A 141 28.65 -28.38 25.85
N LYS A 142 28.34 -29.48 26.56
CA LYS A 142 29.27 -30.61 26.73
C LYS A 142 29.68 -31.21 25.39
N ALA A 143 28.72 -31.43 24.49
CA ALA A 143 28.99 -31.94 23.16
C ALA A 143 29.92 -31.01 22.35
N LEU A 144 29.74 -29.68 22.45
CA LEU A 144 30.62 -28.71 21.79
C LEU A 144 32.03 -28.66 22.41
N GLU A 145 32.14 -28.81 23.74
CA GLU A 145 33.44 -28.88 24.43
C GLU A 145 34.21 -30.15 24.05
N GLU A 146 33.53 -31.29 23.93
CA GLU A 146 34.12 -32.56 23.47
C GLU A 146 34.53 -32.45 22.00
N LEU A 147 33.65 -31.94 21.12
CA LEU A 147 33.94 -31.69 19.72
C LEU A 147 35.19 -30.82 19.53
N ARG A 148 35.33 -29.76 20.33
CA ARG A 148 36.50 -28.87 20.27
C ARG A 148 37.81 -29.56 20.64
N LYS A 149 37.77 -30.52 21.58
CA LYS A 149 38.95 -31.31 21.97
C LYS A 149 39.37 -32.29 20.88
N GLU A 150 38.40 -32.80 20.11
CA GLU A 150 38.64 -33.73 19.01
C GLU A 150 39.06 -33.03 17.71
N SER A 151 38.36 -31.95 17.33
CA SER A 151 38.60 -31.18 16.10
C SER A 151 38.15 -29.73 16.24
N GLU A 152 39.10 -28.80 16.10
CA GLU A 152 38.80 -27.36 16.14
C GLU A 152 38.10 -26.88 14.87
N GLU A 153 38.39 -27.48 13.71
CA GLU A 153 37.77 -27.11 12.42
C GLU A 153 36.26 -27.37 12.44
N LEU A 154 35.84 -28.56 12.90
CA LEU A 154 34.41 -28.92 13.00
C LEU A 154 33.67 -28.04 14.01
N PHE A 155 34.34 -27.64 15.09
CA PHE A 155 33.77 -26.72 16.08
C PHE A 155 33.49 -25.34 15.49
N GLN A 156 34.39 -24.80 14.65
CA GLN A 156 34.21 -23.51 13.99
C GLN A 156 33.02 -23.54 13.03
N GLU A 157 32.82 -24.65 12.32
CA GLU A 157 31.67 -24.85 11.44
C GLU A 157 30.36 -24.99 12.22
N ALA A 158 30.35 -25.81 13.28
CA ALA A 158 29.14 -26.09 14.06
C ALA A 158 28.56 -24.88 14.80
N ILE A 159 29.38 -23.86 15.10
CA ILE A 159 28.93 -22.61 15.76
C ILE A 159 28.31 -21.63 14.77
N GLN A 160 28.55 -21.78 13.46
CA GLN A 160 28.01 -20.83 12.49
C GLN A 160 26.47 -20.90 12.49
N PRO A 161 25.79 -19.74 12.46
CA PRO A 161 24.33 -19.73 12.34
C PRO A 161 23.92 -20.23 10.96
N ASP A 162 23.01 -21.21 10.92
CA ASP A 162 22.43 -21.67 9.66
C ASP A 162 21.34 -20.70 9.19
N LEU A 163 21.67 -19.92 8.14
CA LEU A 163 20.74 -18.98 7.52
C LEU A 163 19.62 -19.67 6.74
N GLN A 164 19.75 -20.97 6.40
CA GLN A 164 18.71 -21.72 5.70
C GLN A 164 17.50 -22.01 6.58
N MET A 165 17.66 -21.97 7.91
CA MET A 165 16.58 -22.16 8.87
C MET A 165 15.57 -20.99 8.88
N ILE A 166 15.87 -19.87 8.21
CA ILE A 166 14.99 -18.70 8.13
C ILE A 166 14.55 -18.53 6.66
N PRO A 167 13.25 -18.57 6.33
CA PRO A 167 12.07 -18.54 7.22
C PRO A 167 11.51 -19.94 7.58
N LEU A 168 11.47 -20.26 8.89
CA LEU A 168 10.81 -21.45 9.41
C LEU A 168 9.28 -21.25 9.43
N THR A 169 8.53 -22.12 8.74
CA THR A 169 7.06 -22.16 8.79
C THR A 169 6.60 -23.48 9.42
N THR A 170 5.93 -23.42 10.57
CA THR A 170 5.36 -24.60 11.23
C THR A 170 3.86 -24.39 11.45
N LYS A 171 3.08 -25.46 11.28
CA LYS A 171 1.65 -25.48 11.61
C LYS A 171 1.47 -26.17 12.96
N GLY A 172 0.59 -25.61 13.79
CA GLY A 172 0.26 -26.22 15.09
C GLY A 172 -0.47 -27.55 14.93
N PRO A 173 -0.54 -28.36 16.00
CA PRO A 173 -1.31 -29.59 15.99
C PRO A 173 -2.81 -29.30 15.78
N VAL A 174 -3.46 -30.16 15.01
CA VAL A 174 -4.92 -30.13 14.78
C VAL A 174 -5.64 -30.98 15.83
N ALA A 175 -6.89 -30.64 16.16
CA ALA A 175 -7.69 -31.41 17.12
C ALA A 175 -7.96 -32.85 16.63
N THR A 176 -8.22 -33.00 15.33
CA THR A 176 -8.39 -34.30 14.66
C THR A 176 -7.50 -34.36 13.42
N PRO A 177 -6.86 -35.51 13.14
CA PRO A 177 -6.04 -35.67 11.94
C PRO A 177 -6.90 -35.56 10.66
N PRO A 178 -6.29 -35.22 9.52
CA PRO A 178 -6.99 -35.15 8.24
C PRO A 178 -7.48 -36.53 7.80
N ILE A 179 -8.66 -36.56 7.18
CA ILE A 179 -9.23 -37.77 6.58
C ILE A 179 -8.66 -37.92 5.16
N GLU A 180 -8.18 -39.10 4.82
CA GLU A 180 -7.67 -39.41 3.48
C GLU A 180 -8.81 -39.33 2.44
N ASN A 181 -8.52 -38.69 1.30
CA ASN A 181 -9.46 -38.53 0.16
C ASN A 181 -10.78 -37.82 0.52
N TYR A 182 -10.77 -36.93 1.51
CA TYR A 182 -11.92 -36.10 1.82
C TYR A 182 -12.14 -35.04 0.72
N GLU A 183 -13.21 -35.21 -0.06
CA GLU A 183 -13.68 -34.20 -1.01
C GLU A 183 -14.42 -33.10 -0.24
N SER A 184 -13.78 -31.94 -0.10
CA SER A 184 -14.42 -30.77 0.49
C SER A 184 -15.46 -30.20 -0.48
N PRO A 185 -16.61 -29.71 0.01
CA PRO A 185 -17.59 -29.06 -0.84
C PRO A 185 -17.03 -27.79 -1.48
N ASP A 186 -17.42 -27.53 -2.73
CA ASP A 186 -17.00 -26.34 -3.46
C ASP A 186 -17.55 -25.05 -2.82
N GLY A 187 -16.73 -24.00 -2.80
CA GLY A 187 -17.10 -22.68 -2.31
C GLY A 187 -16.16 -21.58 -2.79
N GLU A 188 -16.67 -20.35 -2.89
CA GLU A 188 -15.88 -19.18 -3.28
C GLU A 188 -15.29 -18.48 -2.05
N TYR A 189 -13.99 -18.17 -2.09
CA TYR A 189 -13.34 -17.32 -1.09
C TYR A 189 -13.37 -15.86 -1.53
N LEU A 190 -14.10 -15.03 -0.79
CA LEU A 190 -14.13 -13.58 -0.98
C LEU A 190 -13.32 -12.89 0.13
N ASP A 191 -12.27 -12.18 -0.25
CA ASP A 191 -11.48 -11.38 0.70
C ASP A 191 -12.23 -10.07 1.03
N ILE A 192 -12.73 -9.99 2.27
CA ILE A 192 -13.47 -8.83 2.79
C ILE A 192 -12.54 -7.93 3.65
N SER A 193 -11.22 -8.12 3.58
CA SER A 193 -10.26 -7.32 4.34
C SER A 193 -10.37 -5.83 4.00
N LYS A 194 -10.46 -4.99 5.04
CA LYS A 194 -10.55 -3.54 4.90
C LYS A 194 -9.23 -3.00 4.33
N LYS A 195 -9.31 -2.27 3.22
CA LYS A 195 -8.15 -1.59 2.63
C LYS A 195 -7.99 -0.21 3.27
N TRP A 196 -6.86 -0.01 3.94
CA TRP A 196 -6.45 1.26 4.53
C TRP A 196 -5.45 1.92 3.56
N THR A 197 -5.87 2.99 2.88
CA THR A 197 -5.06 3.79 1.92
C THR A 197 -4.91 5.23 2.38
#